data_AF-A0A7L3U298-F1
#
_entry.id   AF-A0A7L3U298-F1
#
_cell.length_a   1.000
_cell.length_b   1.000
_cell.length_c   1.000
_cell.angle_alpha   90.00
_cell.angle_beta   90.00
_cell.angle_gamma   90.00
#
_symmetry.space_group_name_H-M   'P 1'
#
loop_
_entity.id
_entity.type
_entity.pdbx_description
1 polymer ?
#
loop_
_entity_poly.entity_id
_entity_poly.type
_entity_poly.pdbx_seq_one_letter_code
_entity_poly.pdbx_strand_id
1 'polypeptide(L)'
;MPRKRKLLAQLSALQSNSSFPPFDALVNLNTASDGDSAPKSSKYFAVEKKNSSQLEADFFNQPCISLAKSFLGQILVRKLPDGRELWGRIVETEAYLGGEDEASHSKGGKQTQRNAAMFMKPGTLYVYQIYGIYFCVNVSSQGEGAAVLLRSLEPLQGLDAMRELRNASRKGPTKPLKDWQLCNGPSKLCQALGIDKAFDQRDLTQDAAIWMIPGHDLPGEQDVVATTRIGIGNTGEWAQKPLRFYLRGNKFVSVVDKKMEREMAAMGQISCS
;
A
#
# COMPACT_ATOMS: atom_id res chain seq x y z
N MET A 1 19.53 11.11 49.42
CA MET A 1 20.45 12.22 49.73
C MET A 1 21.57 11.69 50.64
N PRO A 2 22.83 12.16 50.51
CA PRO A 2 23.96 11.28 50.15
C PRO A 2 25.18 11.33 51.12
N ARG A 3 26.27 10.61 50.74
CA ARG A 3 27.69 10.73 51.20
C ARG A 3 28.01 10.01 52.54
N LYS A 4 29.12 9.29 52.78
CA LYS A 4 30.52 9.20 52.25
C LYS A 4 31.14 7.88 52.80
N ARG A 5 31.81 7.06 51.98
CA ARG A 5 33.29 6.80 51.91
C ARG A 5 34.06 6.50 53.20
N LYS A 6 34.69 5.31 53.26
CA LYS A 6 36.13 4.99 53.55
C LYS A 6 36.24 3.47 53.77
N LEU A 7 37.30 2.72 53.50
CA LEU A 7 38.58 2.87 52.79
C LEU A 7 39.25 1.49 53.00
N LEU A 8 39.69 0.78 51.96
CA LEU A 8 40.77 -0.19 52.10
C LEU A 8 41.49 -0.30 50.76
N ALA A 9 42.65 0.33 50.75
CA ALA A 9 43.62 0.37 49.69
C ALA A 9 44.61 -0.79 49.89
N GLN A 10 45.03 -1.40 48.78
CA GLN A 10 46.27 -2.16 48.50
C GLN A 10 45.98 -2.86 47.15
N LEU A 11 46.74 -2.76 46.06
CA LEU A 11 48.14 -2.46 45.86
C LEU A 11 48.35 -1.68 44.56
N SER A 12 49.20 -0.66 44.63
CA SER A 12 49.89 -0.07 43.50
C SER A 12 51.30 -0.65 43.44
N ALA A 13 51.71 -1.20 42.30
CA ALA A 13 53.12 -1.25 41.91
C ALA A 13 53.26 -1.31 40.39
N LEU A 14 53.64 -0.15 39.86
CA LEU A 14 54.64 0.07 38.80
C LEU A 14 54.25 -0.10 37.32
N GLN A 15 54.35 1.06 36.67
CA GLN A 15 54.24 1.39 35.26
C GLN A 15 55.43 0.93 34.39
N SER A 16 55.13 0.87 33.09
CA SER A 16 55.88 1.46 31.95
C SER A 16 56.83 0.62 31.08
N ASN A 17 56.61 0.87 29.77
CA ASN A 17 57.53 0.91 28.62
C ASN A 17 57.65 -0.29 27.66
N SER A 18 56.84 -0.19 26.59
CA SER A 18 57.22 -0.14 25.16
C SER A 18 58.44 -0.92 24.65
N SER A 19 58.20 -1.84 23.70
CA SER A 19 58.85 -1.89 22.36
C SER A 19 58.37 -3.14 21.57
N PHE A 20 58.03 -2.95 20.29
CA PHE A 20 57.70 -4.01 19.34
C PHE A 20 58.96 -4.74 18.82
N PRO A 21 58.86 -6.00 18.37
CA PRO A 21 59.75 -6.58 17.37
C PRO A 21 59.00 -7.06 16.09
N PRO A 22 59.72 -7.40 15.00
CA PRO A 22 59.39 -6.99 13.63
C PRO A 22 58.78 -8.08 12.73
N PHE A 23 58.41 -7.65 11.52
CA PHE A 23 57.74 -8.39 10.45
C PHE A 23 58.71 -8.53 9.25
N ASP A 24 58.93 -9.76 8.76
CA ASP A 24 59.45 -10.08 7.41
C ASP A 24 58.80 -11.44 7.03
N ALA A 25 57.83 -11.48 6.11
CA ALA A 25 57.93 -11.46 4.64
C ALA A 25 58.16 -12.86 4.01
N LEU A 26 57.06 -13.38 3.44
CA LEU A 26 56.93 -14.24 2.24
C LEU A 26 57.85 -15.46 2.07
N VAL A 27 57.26 -16.67 2.03
CA VAL A 27 57.43 -17.64 0.91
C VAL A 27 56.19 -18.55 0.81
N ASN A 28 55.74 -18.73 -0.42
CA ASN A 28 54.71 -19.63 -0.95
C ASN A 28 54.77 -21.08 -0.42
N LEU A 29 53.60 -21.72 -0.34
CA LEU A 29 53.37 -23.06 -0.89
C LEU A 29 51.86 -23.29 -1.10
N ASN A 30 51.46 -23.27 -2.38
CA ASN A 30 50.27 -23.95 -2.86
C ASN A 30 50.45 -25.45 -2.69
N THR A 31 49.44 -26.16 -2.19
CA THR A 31 48.92 -27.41 -2.78
C THR A 31 47.55 -27.73 -2.18
N ALA A 32 46.59 -28.00 -3.06
CA ALA A 32 45.17 -28.21 -2.82
C ALA A 32 44.85 -29.60 -2.23
N SER A 33 43.70 -29.72 -1.54
CA SER A 33 42.57 -30.55 -1.99
C SER A 33 41.43 -30.57 -0.97
N ASP A 34 40.24 -30.29 -1.47
CA ASP A 34 38.91 -30.78 -1.08
C ASP A 34 38.30 -30.41 0.28
N GLY A 35 37.15 -29.73 0.21
CA GLY A 35 36.24 -29.59 1.34
C GLY A 35 35.26 -28.43 1.23
N ASP A 36 34.22 -28.60 0.41
CA ASP A 36 32.84 -28.13 0.61
C ASP A 36 32.64 -26.81 1.40
N SER A 37 32.40 -25.70 0.69
CA SER A 37 32.09 -24.39 1.28
C SER A 37 30.72 -23.85 0.84
N ALA A 38 29.66 -24.53 1.25
CA ALA A 38 28.36 -23.86 1.39
C ALA A 38 28.42 -22.87 2.59
N PRO A 39 27.93 -21.62 2.46
CA PRO A 39 27.88 -20.71 3.60
C PRO A 39 26.87 -21.24 4.63
N LYS A 40 27.37 -21.58 5.82
CA LYS A 40 26.53 -21.98 6.97
C LYS A 40 25.66 -20.79 7.39
N SER A 41 24.37 -20.83 7.07
CA SER A 41 23.41 -19.85 7.57
C SER A 41 23.28 -19.98 9.09
N SER A 42 23.48 -18.89 9.81
CA SER A 42 23.29 -18.83 11.26
C SER A 42 21.84 -19.18 11.65
N LYS A 43 21.68 -20.13 12.58
CA LYS A 43 20.38 -20.51 13.17
C LYS A 43 19.67 -19.39 13.94
N TYR A 44 20.30 -18.23 14.09
CA TYR A 44 19.77 -17.06 14.80
C TYR A 44 19.24 -15.95 13.87
N PHE A 45 19.34 -16.14 12.54
CA PHE A 45 18.71 -15.26 11.56
C PHE A 45 17.77 -16.09 10.70
N ALA A 46 16.54 -16.30 11.18
CA ALA A 46 15.43 -16.54 10.28
C ALA A 46 15.18 -15.22 9.53
N VAL A 47 15.87 -15.03 8.41
CA VAL A 47 15.45 -14.01 7.44
C VAL A 47 14.12 -14.52 6.91
N GLU A 48 13.02 -13.97 7.41
CA GLU A 48 11.73 -14.14 6.76
C GLU A 48 11.93 -13.72 5.30
N LYS A 49 11.69 -14.65 4.37
CA LYS A 49 11.79 -14.38 2.94
C LYS A 49 10.82 -13.24 2.63
N LYS A 50 11.34 -12.03 2.43
CA LYS A 50 10.61 -10.91 1.82
C LYS A 50 10.02 -11.47 0.51
N ASN A 51 8.70 -11.53 0.41
CA ASN A 51 8.03 -11.91 -0.84
C ASN A 51 8.56 -10.97 -1.92
N SER A 52 9.40 -11.47 -2.84
CA SER A 52 10.15 -10.64 -3.81
C SER A 52 9.27 -10.02 -4.91
N SER A 53 7.96 -9.96 -4.67
CA SER A 53 6.94 -9.43 -5.55
C SER A 53 6.15 -8.29 -4.90
N GLN A 54 6.43 -7.88 -3.67
CA GLN A 54 5.73 -6.75 -3.04
C GLN A 54 6.27 -5.41 -3.55
N LEU A 55 5.37 -4.46 -3.80
CA LEU A 55 5.74 -3.10 -4.16
C LEU A 55 6.44 -2.41 -2.98
N GLU A 56 7.57 -1.78 -3.26
CA GLU A 56 8.44 -1.18 -2.25
C GLU A 56 8.06 0.28 -1.96
N ALA A 57 8.67 0.87 -0.91
CA ALA A 57 8.35 2.21 -0.44
C ALA A 57 8.44 3.29 -1.54
N ASP A 58 9.41 3.17 -2.45
CA ASP A 58 9.60 4.11 -3.55
C ASP A 58 8.41 4.14 -4.52
N PHE A 59 7.70 3.02 -4.68
CA PHE A 59 6.48 2.99 -5.48
C PHE A 59 5.39 3.89 -4.87
N PHE A 60 5.27 3.95 -3.55
CA PHE A 60 4.25 4.78 -2.90
C PHE A 60 4.65 6.25 -2.78
N ASN A 61 5.96 6.55 -2.80
CA ASN A 61 6.49 7.90 -2.67
C ASN A 61 6.42 8.70 -3.97
N GLN A 62 5.19 8.91 -4.47
CA GLN A 62 4.89 9.66 -5.67
C GLN A 62 3.81 10.71 -5.42
N PRO A 63 3.75 11.80 -6.22
CA PRO A 63 2.65 12.75 -6.15
C PRO A 63 1.29 12.06 -6.28
N CYS A 64 0.28 12.56 -5.55
CA CYS A 64 -1.00 11.87 -5.37
C CYS A 64 -1.68 11.43 -6.67
N ILE A 65 -1.70 12.29 -7.70
CA ILE A 65 -2.28 11.97 -9.02
C ILE A 65 -1.51 10.85 -9.72
N SER A 66 -0.17 10.94 -9.72
CA SER A 66 0.69 9.93 -10.31
C SER A 66 0.50 8.59 -9.61
N LEU A 67 0.45 8.58 -8.28
CA LEU A 67 0.22 7.36 -7.51
C LEU A 67 -1.16 6.75 -7.81
N ALA A 68 -2.21 7.58 -7.90
CA ALA A 68 -3.56 7.12 -8.18
C ALA A 68 -3.66 6.42 -9.54
N LYS A 69 -2.95 6.92 -10.55
CA LYS A 69 -2.84 6.28 -11.86
C LYS A 69 -1.98 5.02 -11.80
N SER A 70 -0.82 5.08 -11.14
CA SER A 70 0.12 3.95 -10.99
C SER A 70 -0.50 2.75 -10.25
N PHE A 71 -1.49 2.97 -9.40
CA PHE A 71 -2.26 1.88 -8.76
C PHE A 71 -3.13 1.09 -9.75
N LEU A 72 -3.57 1.67 -10.86
CA LEU A 72 -4.40 0.95 -11.82
C LEU A 72 -3.61 -0.23 -12.42
N GLY A 73 -4.21 -1.42 -12.40
CA GLY A 73 -3.57 -2.66 -12.83
C GLY A 73 -2.81 -3.40 -11.74
N GLN A 74 -2.39 -2.74 -10.65
CA GLN A 74 -1.71 -3.40 -9.53
C GLN A 74 -2.67 -4.33 -8.79
N ILE A 75 -2.12 -5.32 -8.08
CA ILE A 75 -2.91 -6.31 -7.36
C ILE A 75 -2.81 -6.03 -5.87
N LEU A 76 -3.95 -5.77 -5.23
CA LEU A 76 -4.08 -5.74 -3.78
C LEU A 76 -4.33 -7.18 -3.29
N VAL A 77 -3.50 -7.62 -2.35
CA VAL A 77 -3.59 -8.96 -1.75
C VAL A 77 -3.93 -8.84 -0.27
N ARG A 78 -4.86 -9.67 0.17
CA ARG A 78 -5.30 -9.77 1.56
C ARG A 78 -5.23 -11.22 2.02
N LYS A 79 -4.48 -11.50 3.09
CA LYS A 79 -4.37 -12.84 3.70
C LYS A 79 -5.23 -12.96 4.96
N LEU A 80 -6.35 -13.67 4.87
CA LEU A 80 -7.27 -13.89 6.00
C LEU A 80 -6.60 -14.68 7.13
N PRO A 81 -7.12 -14.61 8.38
CA PRO A 81 -6.56 -15.35 9.52
C PRO A 81 -6.51 -16.87 9.33
N ASP A 82 -7.38 -17.43 8.49
CA ASP A 82 -7.41 -18.86 8.14
C ASP A 82 -6.42 -19.25 7.02
N GLY A 83 -5.61 -18.29 6.56
CA GLY A 83 -4.59 -18.48 5.52
C GLY A 83 -5.07 -18.29 4.09
N ARG A 84 -6.39 -18.13 3.83
CA ARG A 84 -6.90 -17.85 2.49
C ARG A 84 -6.43 -16.48 2.01
N GLU A 85 -6.00 -16.40 0.74
CA GLU A 85 -5.61 -15.14 0.11
C GLU A 85 -6.66 -14.66 -0.89
N LEU A 86 -7.00 -13.38 -0.76
CA LEU A 86 -7.97 -12.67 -1.61
C LEU A 86 -7.20 -11.68 -2.47
N TRP A 87 -7.34 -11.79 -3.79
CA TRP A 87 -6.57 -11.00 -4.74
C TRP A 87 -7.53 -10.17 -5.58
N GLY A 88 -7.24 -8.87 -5.70
CA GLY A 88 -8.03 -7.96 -6.53
C GLY A 88 -7.14 -7.01 -7.31
N ARG A 89 -7.26 -6.99 -8.64
CA ARG A 89 -6.64 -5.97 -9.47
C ARG A 89 -7.35 -4.64 -9.24
N ILE A 90 -6.62 -3.57 -8.98
CA ILE A 90 -7.19 -2.23 -8.82
C ILE A 90 -7.61 -1.71 -10.19
N VAL A 91 -8.89 -1.33 -10.31
CA VAL A 91 -9.47 -0.85 -11.57
C VAL A 91 -10.05 0.56 -11.48
N GLU A 92 -10.15 1.12 -10.27
CA GLU A 92 -10.66 2.47 -10.04
C GLU A 92 -10.06 3.07 -8.75
N THR A 93 -9.59 4.31 -8.86
CA THR A 93 -8.99 5.10 -7.77
C THR A 93 -9.47 6.56 -7.80
N GLU A 94 -9.35 7.25 -6.66
CA GLU A 94 -9.50 8.71 -6.57
C GLU A 94 -8.33 9.34 -5.85
N ALA A 95 -7.83 10.47 -6.35
CA ALA A 95 -6.82 11.29 -5.71
C ALA A 95 -7.46 12.36 -4.82
N TYR A 96 -6.91 12.54 -3.62
CA TYR A 96 -7.22 13.63 -2.71
C TYR A 96 -5.94 14.40 -2.40
N LEU A 97 -5.84 15.65 -2.86
CA LEU A 97 -4.56 16.37 -3.01
C LEU A 97 -4.04 17.04 -1.73
N GLY A 98 -4.68 16.80 -0.58
CA GLY A 98 -4.26 17.39 0.68
C GLY A 98 -4.93 18.73 0.97
N GLY A 99 -4.16 19.68 1.51
CA GLY A 99 -4.67 20.93 2.08
C GLY A 99 -5.44 21.83 1.11
N GLU A 100 -5.08 21.82 -0.17
CA GLU A 100 -5.79 22.62 -1.19
C GLU A 100 -7.15 22.02 -1.59
N ASP A 101 -7.33 20.72 -1.41
CA ASP A 101 -8.48 19.99 -1.94
C ASP A 101 -9.70 20.10 -1.02
N GLU A 102 -10.69 20.90 -1.42
CA GLU A 102 -11.90 21.12 -0.62
C GLU A 102 -12.74 19.85 -0.39
N ALA A 103 -12.54 18.80 -1.20
CA ALA A 103 -13.17 17.50 -1.00
C ALA A 103 -12.39 16.58 -0.06
N SER A 104 -11.16 16.93 0.31
CA SER A 104 -10.31 16.12 1.17
C SER A 104 -10.66 16.26 2.64
N HIS A 105 -10.45 15.19 3.42
CA HIS A 105 -10.50 15.26 4.88
C HIS A 105 -9.40 16.13 5.47
N SER A 106 -8.31 16.36 4.73
CA SER A 106 -7.16 17.19 5.11
C SER A 106 -7.24 18.63 4.61
N LYS A 107 -8.39 19.07 4.07
CA LYS A 107 -8.60 20.43 3.55
C LYS A 107 -8.16 21.50 4.55
N GLY A 108 -7.54 22.57 4.04
CA GLY A 108 -6.92 23.63 4.83
C GLY A 108 -5.77 23.16 5.72
N GLY A 109 -5.16 22.00 5.43
CA GLY A 109 -4.13 21.38 6.27
C GLY A 109 -4.68 20.75 7.55
N LYS A 110 -5.99 20.48 7.62
CA LYS A 110 -6.64 20.00 8.84
C LYS A 110 -6.16 18.58 9.20
N GLN A 111 -5.37 18.48 10.26
CA GLN A 111 -4.96 17.21 10.85
C GLN A 111 -5.79 16.91 12.11
N THR A 112 -6.30 15.70 12.19
CA THR A 112 -7.10 15.17 13.30
C THR A 112 -6.63 13.75 13.60
N GLN A 113 -6.99 13.21 14.76
CA GLN A 113 -6.70 11.81 15.07
C GLN A 113 -7.29 10.85 14.02
N ARG A 114 -8.44 11.21 13.42
CA ARG A 114 -9.11 10.37 12.42
C ARG A 114 -8.32 10.26 11.11
N ASN A 115 -7.71 11.34 10.63
CA ASN A 115 -7.03 11.38 9.33
C ASN A 115 -5.49 11.42 9.46
N ALA A 116 -4.95 11.11 10.63
CA ALA A 116 -3.52 11.11 10.90
C ALA A 116 -2.71 10.32 9.86
N ALA A 117 -3.24 9.18 9.40
CA ALA A 117 -2.64 8.36 8.35
C ALA A 117 -2.35 9.10 7.03
N MET A 118 -3.12 10.13 6.67
CA MET A 118 -2.88 10.94 5.46
C MET A 118 -1.64 11.84 5.58
N PHE A 119 -1.14 12.04 6.80
CA PHE A 119 0.06 12.83 7.11
C PHE A 119 1.22 11.92 7.55
N MET A 120 1.04 10.60 7.44
CA MET A 120 2.09 9.62 7.67
C MET A 120 2.80 9.31 6.35
N LYS A 121 3.90 8.56 6.42
CA LYS A 121 4.71 8.21 5.26
C LYS A 121 3.88 7.62 4.11
N PRO A 122 4.28 7.85 2.85
CA PRO A 122 3.61 7.23 1.72
C PRO A 122 3.55 5.70 1.86
N GLY A 123 2.41 5.11 1.47
CA GLY A 123 2.14 3.68 1.67
C GLY A 123 1.40 3.35 2.98
N THR A 124 1.20 4.31 3.88
CA THR A 124 0.37 4.12 5.08
C THR A 124 -1.12 4.08 4.71
N LEU A 125 -1.82 3.05 5.19
CA LEU A 125 -3.26 2.90 5.03
C LEU A 125 -4.01 3.94 5.87
N TYR A 126 -4.93 4.65 5.22
CA TYR A 126 -5.93 5.46 5.88
C TYR A 126 -7.30 4.79 5.73
N VAL A 127 -7.77 4.15 6.80
CA VAL A 127 -9.08 3.47 6.84
C VAL A 127 -10.02 4.23 7.76
N TYR A 128 -11.16 4.65 7.24
CA TYR A 128 -12.15 5.38 8.01
C TYR A 128 -13.56 4.84 7.82
N GLN A 129 -14.38 5.04 8.84
CA GLN A 129 -15.80 4.68 8.80
C GLN A 129 -16.63 5.79 8.16
N ILE A 130 -17.54 5.41 7.26
CA ILE A 130 -18.48 6.28 6.56
C ILE A 130 -19.90 5.78 6.79
N TYR A 131 -20.85 6.71 6.94
CA TYR A 131 -22.26 6.43 7.22
C TYR A 131 -22.50 5.50 8.43
N GLY A 132 -21.57 5.48 9.38
CA GLY A 132 -21.68 4.71 10.63
C GLY A 132 -21.57 3.19 10.50
N ILE A 133 -21.47 2.63 9.28
CA ILE A 133 -21.46 1.16 9.08
C ILE A 133 -20.47 0.67 8.01
N TYR A 134 -19.96 1.56 7.17
CA TYR A 134 -19.10 1.18 6.06
C TYR A 134 -17.68 1.70 6.25
N PHE A 135 -16.72 1.09 5.58
CA PHE A 135 -15.33 1.56 5.55
C PHE A 135 -14.96 2.06 4.15
N CYS A 136 -13.97 2.93 4.10
CA CYS A 136 -13.20 3.26 2.90
C CYS A 136 -11.73 3.09 3.25
N VAL A 137 -10.93 2.59 2.30
CA VAL A 137 -9.48 2.43 2.43
C VAL A 137 -8.76 3.33 1.43
N ASN A 138 -7.84 4.13 1.95
CA ASN A 138 -6.98 5.01 1.18
C ASN A 138 -5.53 4.65 1.50
N VAL A 139 -4.62 5.13 0.66
CA VAL A 139 -3.18 4.99 0.86
C VAL A 139 -2.55 6.38 0.81
N SER A 140 -1.79 6.73 1.85
CA SER A 140 -1.02 7.99 1.89
C SER A 140 -0.06 8.05 0.70
N SER A 141 0.01 9.20 0.05
CA SER A 141 0.92 9.48 -1.06
C SER A 141 2.01 10.47 -0.65
N GLN A 142 2.88 10.86 -1.58
CA GLN A 142 3.70 12.05 -1.37
C GLN A 142 2.81 13.29 -1.23
N GLY A 143 3.15 14.17 -0.28
CA GLY A 143 2.45 15.42 0.00
C GLY A 143 1.62 15.38 1.29
N GLU A 144 1.68 16.47 2.06
CA GLU A 144 1.00 16.57 3.36
C GLU A 144 -0.52 16.41 3.23
N GLY A 145 -1.06 15.40 3.92
CA GLY A 145 -2.48 15.13 3.92
C GLY A 145 -3.00 14.54 2.61
N ALA A 146 -2.15 14.15 1.66
CA ALA A 146 -2.56 13.62 0.36
C ALA A 146 -2.71 12.09 0.41
N ALA A 147 -3.77 11.57 -0.22
CA ALA A 147 -4.03 10.14 -0.22
C ALA A 147 -4.85 9.70 -1.45
N VAL A 148 -4.68 8.43 -1.81
CA VAL A 148 -5.43 7.78 -2.90
C VAL A 148 -6.48 6.84 -2.32
N LEU A 149 -7.75 7.07 -2.63
CA LEU A 149 -8.84 6.14 -2.31
C LEU A 149 -8.83 4.98 -3.30
N LEU A 150 -8.89 3.75 -2.79
CA LEU A 150 -9.21 2.58 -3.61
C LEU A 150 -10.73 2.47 -3.72
N ARG A 151 -11.24 2.50 -4.96
CA ARG A 151 -12.70 2.48 -5.19
C ARG A 151 -13.22 1.19 -5.72
N SER A 152 -12.45 0.50 -6.55
CA SER A 152 -12.90 -0.76 -7.09
C SER A 152 -11.75 -1.69 -7.46
N LEU A 153 -12.04 -2.99 -7.31
CA LEU A 153 -11.17 -4.07 -7.71
C LEU A 153 -11.89 -5.01 -8.68
N GLU A 154 -11.16 -5.58 -9.63
CA GLU A 154 -11.49 -6.82 -10.33
C GLU A 154 -11.03 -8.01 -9.46
N PRO A 155 -11.94 -8.83 -8.91
CA PRO A 155 -11.59 -10.02 -8.14
C PRO A 155 -10.86 -11.05 -9.01
N LEU A 156 -9.71 -11.52 -8.55
CA LEU A 156 -8.87 -12.50 -9.25
C LEU A 156 -8.80 -13.86 -8.52
N GLN A 157 -8.73 -13.84 -7.19
CA GLN A 157 -8.64 -15.04 -6.35
C GLN A 157 -9.44 -14.87 -5.06
N GLY A 158 -9.99 -15.97 -4.54
CA GLY A 158 -10.73 -15.97 -3.27
C GLY A 158 -12.17 -15.48 -3.37
N LEU A 159 -12.79 -15.59 -4.55
CA LEU A 159 -14.13 -15.05 -4.82
C LEU A 159 -15.21 -15.59 -3.86
N ASP A 160 -15.13 -16.85 -3.47
CA ASP A 160 -16.10 -17.45 -2.54
C ASP A 160 -15.99 -16.82 -1.15
N ALA A 161 -14.77 -16.66 -0.63
CA ALA A 161 -14.52 -15.96 0.63
C ALA A 161 -14.97 -14.48 0.57
N MET A 162 -14.72 -13.80 -0.55
CA MET A 162 -15.25 -12.44 -0.76
C MET A 162 -16.79 -12.41 -0.70
N ARG A 163 -17.45 -13.43 -1.24
CA ARG A 163 -18.91 -13.56 -1.25
C ARG A 163 -19.45 -13.85 0.15
N GLU A 164 -18.79 -14.72 0.91
CA GLU A 164 -19.08 -15.01 2.32
C GLU A 164 -19.04 -13.71 3.15
N LEU A 165 -17.92 -12.97 3.08
CA LEU A 165 -17.73 -11.72 3.83
C LEU A 165 -18.77 -10.66 3.46
N ARG A 166 -19.07 -10.52 2.16
CA ARG A 166 -20.10 -9.60 1.66
C ARG A 166 -21.50 -9.99 2.11
N ASN A 167 -21.82 -11.28 2.16
CA ASN A 167 -23.12 -11.77 2.60
C ASN A 167 -23.31 -11.65 4.11
N ALA A 168 -22.26 -11.86 4.91
CA ALA A 168 -22.30 -11.64 6.37
C ALA A 168 -22.67 -10.19 6.74
N SER A 169 -22.36 -9.24 5.85
CA SER A 169 -22.70 -7.81 6.03
C SER A 169 -24.12 -7.46 5.56
N ARG A 170 -24.87 -8.37 4.93
CA ARG A 170 -26.21 -8.13 4.38
C ARG A 170 -27.29 -8.60 5.36
N LYS A 171 -28.37 -7.84 5.46
CA LYS A 171 -29.56 -8.21 6.25
C LYS A 171 -30.60 -8.90 5.36
N GLY A 172 -31.02 -10.11 5.74
CA GLY A 172 -32.12 -10.85 5.11
C GLY A 172 -31.72 -11.70 3.90
N PRO A 173 -32.69 -12.47 3.34
CA PRO A 173 -32.46 -13.29 2.16
C PRO A 173 -32.16 -12.40 0.96
N THR A 174 -30.99 -12.58 0.35
CA THR A 174 -30.59 -11.83 -0.84
C THR A 174 -30.22 -12.78 -1.97
N LYS A 175 -30.47 -12.33 -3.21
CA LYS A 175 -29.97 -13.05 -4.40
C LYS A 175 -28.45 -13.19 -4.30
N PRO A 176 -27.88 -14.32 -4.77
CA PRO A 176 -26.43 -14.50 -4.84
C PRO A 176 -25.77 -13.30 -5.54
N LEU A 177 -24.71 -12.78 -4.93
CA LEU A 177 -23.89 -11.74 -5.53
C LEU A 177 -23.24 -12.29 -6.80
N LYS A 178 -23.25 -11.52 -7.88
CA LYS A 178 -22.41 -11.76 -9.05
C LYS A 178 -21.00 -11.23 -8.79
N ASP A 179 -20.00 -11.74 -9.51
CA ASP A 179 -18.59 -11.39 -9.27
C ASP A 179 -18.31 -9.90 -9.42
N TRP A 180 -18.92 -9.28 -10.43
CA TRP A 180 -18.82 -7.83 -10.64
C TRP A 180 -19.42 -7.00 -9.49
N GLN A 181 -20.20 -7.60 -8.60
CA GLN A 181 -20.81 -6.92 -7.44
C GLN A 181 -19.99 -7.05 -6.15
N LEU A 182 -18.90 -7.82 -6.17
CA LEU A 182 -18.07 -8.08 -4.98
C LEU A 182 -17.30 -6.82 -4.58
N CYS A 183 -16.61 -6.20 -5.54
CA CYS A 183 -15.66 -5.11 -5.29
C CYS A 183 -15.93 -3.84 -6.10
N ASN A 184 -17.13 -3.67 -6.69
CA ASN A 184 -17.50 -2.47 -7.48
C ASN A 184 -17.98 -1.30 -6.60
N GLY A 185 -17.14 -0.87 -5.67
CA GLY A 185 -17.36 0.30 -4.81
C GLY A 185 -16.47 0.29 -3.58
N PRO A 186 -16.12 1.48 -3.03
CA PRO A 186 -15.08 1.62 -2.01
C PRO A 186 -15.39 0.85 -0.73
N SER A 187 -16.66 0.85 -0.30
CA SER A 187 -17.07 0.07 0.86
C SER A 187 -17.33 -1.41 0.56
N LYS A 188 -17.61 -1.74 -0.71
CA LYS A 188 -17.82 -3.13 -1.11
C LYS A 188 -16.49 -3.89 -1.12
N LEU A 189 -15.44 -3.30 -1.66
CA LEU A 189 -14.11 -3.93 -1.62
C LEU A 189 -13.59 -4.07 -0.19
N CYS A 190 -13.85 -3.10 0.71
CA CYS A 190 -13.47 -3.26 2.11
C CYS A 190 -14.16 -4.48 2.73
N GLN A 191 -15.47 -4.64 2.50
CA GLN A 191 -16.21 -5.80 3.00
C GLN A 191 -15.73 -7.11 2.37
N ALA A 192 -15.55 -7.14 1.04
CA ALA A 192 -15.08 -8.31 0.32
C ALA A 192 -13.68 -8.77 0.77
N LEU A 193 -12.83 -7.85 1.23
CA LEU A 193 -11.49 -8.14 1.74
C LEU A 193 -11.44 -8.22 3.28
N GLY A 194 -12.56 -8.06 3.99
CA GLY A 194 -12.55 -8.02 5.46
C GLY A 194 -11.63 -6.92 6.01
N ILE A 195 -11.60 -5.75 5.37
CA ILE A 195 -10.88 -4.56 5.81
C ILE A 195 -11.81 -3.72 6.68
N ASP A 196 -11.35 -3.45 7.90
CA ASP A 196 -12.03 -2.61 8.89
C ASP A 196 -11.06 -1.58 9.49
N LYS A 197 -11.50 -0.91 10.57
CA LYS A 197 -10.69 0.13 11.22
C LYS A 197 -9.35 -0.39 11.78
N ALA A 198 -9.19 -1.69 12.05
CA ALA A 198 -7.94 -2.25 12.57
C ALA A 198 -6.79 -2.20 11.56
N PHE A 199 -7.08 -1.91 10.28
CA PHE A 199 -6.10 -1.68 9.22
C PHE A 199 -5.66 -0.21 9.09
N ASP A 200 -6.28 0.72 9.82
CA ASP A 200 -5.85 2.12 9.80
C ASP A 200 -4.41 2.27 10.33
N GLN A 201 -3.65 3.17 9.71
CA GLN A 201 -2.25 3.47 10.02
C GLN A 201 -1.25 2.33 9.80
N ARG A 202 -1.68 1.21 9.23
CA ARG A 202 -0.77 0.12 8.84
C ARG A 202 0.02 0.46 7.58
N ASP A 203 1.16 -0.19 7.40
CA ASP A 203 2.10 0.07 6.31
C ASP A 203 2.03 -1.01 5.23
N LEU A 204 1.56 -0.65 4.03
CA LEU A 204 1.47 -1.57 2.89
C LEU A 204 2.82 -2.14 2.42
N THR A 205 3.94 -1.56 2.85
CA THR A 205 5.29 -2.05 2.49
C THR A 205 5.83 -3.11 3.45
N GLN A 206 5.15 -3.32 4.58
CA GLN A 206 5.63 -4.20 5.67
C GLN A 206 4.53 -5.10 6.27
N ASP A 207 3.25 -4.87 5.97
CA ASP A 207 2.16 -5.63 6.57
C ASP A 207 2.01 -7.03 5.94
N ALA A 208 1.94 -8.05 6.79
CA ALA A 208 1.84 -9.46 6.39
C ALA A 208 0.41 -9.93 6.06
N ALA A 209 -0.60 -9.12 6.39
CA ALA A 209 -2.02 -9.40 6.19
C ALA A 209 -2.61 -8.65 4.98
N ILE A 210 -1.99 -7.55 4.55
CA ILE A 210 -2.36 -6.79 3.36
C ILE A 210 -1.13 -6.16 2.69
N TRP A 211 -0.97 -6.39 1.39
CA TRP A 211 0.13 -5.82 0.61
C TRP A 211 -0.28 -5.63 -0.85
N MET A 212 0.58 -4.96 -1.63
CA MET A 212 0.37 -4.77 -3.07
C MET A 212 1.52 -5.41 -3.85
N ILE A 213 1.21 -6.01 -4.99
CA ILE A 213 2.19 -6.60 -5.92
C ILE A 213 2.00 -6.00 -7.33
N PRO A 214 3.05 -6.00 -8.18
CA PRO A 214 2.91 -5.65 -9.58
C PRO A 214 1.82 -6.45 -10.29
N GLY A 215 0.98 -5.74 -11.03
CA GLY A 215 0.08 -6.37 -11.99
C GLY A 215 0.79 -6.85 -13.25
N HIS A 216 0.21 -7.84 -13.92
CA HIS A 216 0.55 -8.15 -15.31
C HIS A 216 -0.14 -7.15 -16.26
N ASP A 217 0.56 -6.78 -17.34
CA ASP A 217 0.07 -5.89 -18.40
C ASP A 217 -0.51 -4.57 -17.86
N LEU A 218 0.38 -3.74 -17.29
CA LEU A 218 -0.01 -2.44 -16.75
C LEU A 218 -0.63 -1.54 -17.83
N PRO A 219 -1.71 -0.81 -17.51
CA PRO A 219 -2.43 0.02 -18.46
C PRO A 219 -1.57 1.16 -19.00
N GLY A 220 -1.69 1.46 -20.29
CA GLY A 220 -1.15 2.70 -20.85
C GLY A 220 -2.11 3.89 -20.61
N GLU A 221 -1.67 5.09 -20.97
CA GLU A 221 -2.48 6.31 -20.79
C GLU A 221 -3.84 6.22 -21.52
N GLN A 222 -3.87 5.60 -22.70
CA GLN A 222 -5.08 5.38 -23.50
C GLN A 222 -6.11 4.43 -22.85
N ASP A 223 -5.70 3.67 -21.84
CA ASP A 223 -6.53 2.70 -21.13
C ASP A 223 -7.18 3.31 -19.88
N VAL A 224 -6.75 4.51 -19.47
CA VAL A 224 -7.18 5.17 -18.24
C VAL A 224 -8.11 6.34 -18.54
N VAL A 225 -9.33 6.26 -18.04
CA VAL A 225 -10.26 7.39 -18.03
C VAL A 225 -9.98 8.27 -16.81
N ALA A 226 -9.78 9.57 -17.02
CA ALA A 226 -9.75 10.58 -15.97
C ALA A 226 -11.07 11.37 -15.95
N THR A 227 -11.74 11.45 -14.80
CA THR A 227 -13.05 12.11 -14.67
C THR A 227 -13.30 12.61 -13.24
N THR A 228 -14.45 13.25 -13.00
CA THR A 228 -14.88 13.76 -11.70
C THR A 228 -15.05 12.65 -10.68
N ARG A 229 -14.73 12.99 -9.42
CA ARG A 229 -14.89 12.11 -8.25
C ARG A 229 -16.35 11.93 -7.86
N ILE A 230 -16.63 10.87 -7.10
CA ILE A 230 -17.99 10.45 -6.74
C ILE A 230 -18.25 10.72 -5.27
N GLY A 231 -19.39 11.33 -4.97
CA GLY A 231 -19.88 11.47 -3.60
C GLY A 231 -19.18 12.56 -2.79
N ILE A 232 -18.53 13.52 -3.44
CA ILE A 232 -17.82 14.63 -2.80
C ILE A 232 -18.70 15.88 -2.57
N GLY A 233 -20.01 15.81 -2.83
CA GLY A 233 -20.96 16.89 -2.58
C GLY A 233 -20.64 18.19 -3.35
N ASN A 234 -21.12 19.32 -2.84
CA ASN A 234 -20.78 20.63 -3.38
C ASN A 234 -19.45 21.12 -2.79
N THR A 235 -18.37 20.89 -3.50
CA THR A 235 -17.00 21.31 -3.15
C THR A 235 -16.48 22.38 -4.12
N GLY A 236 -17.38 23.16 -4.71
CA GLY A 236 -17.03 24.19 -5.69
C GLY A 236 -16.31 23.60 -6.91
N GLU A 237 -15.23 24.23 -7.34
CA GLU A 237 -14.45 23.80 -8.50
C GLU A 237 -13.83 22.40 -8.32
N TRP A 238 -13.59 21.96 -7.09
CA TRP A 238 -13.05 20.63 -6.77
C TRP A 238 -13.99 19.47 -7.14
N ALA A 239 -15.29 19.76 -7.31
CA ALA A 239 -16.27 18.81 -7.81
C ALA A 239 -16.07 18.47 -9.29
N GLN A 240 -15.50 19.39 -10.07
CA GLN A 240 -15.29 19.24 -11.51
C GLN A 240 -13.89 18.77 -11.90
N LYS A 241 -12.95 18.72 -10.94
CA LYS A 241 -11.57 18.30 -11.22
C LYS A 241 -11.52 16.80 -11.59
N PRO A 242 -10.75 16.42 -12.63
CA PRO A 242 -10.64 15.04 -13.11
C PRO A 242 -9.67 14.22 -12.23
N LEU A 243 -10.05 14.02 -10.97
CA LEU A 243 -9.23 13.36 -9.94
C LEU A 243 -9.69 11.92 -9.63
N ARG A 244 -10.55 11.35 -10.47
CA ARG A 244 -10.92 9.93 -10.46
C ARG A 244 -10.35 9.25 -11.69
N PHE A 245 -9.74 8.09 -11.51
CA PHE A 245 -9.09 7.34 -12.57
C PHE A 245 -9.64 5.91 -12.61
N TYR A 246 -9.93 5.38 -13.79
CA TYR A 246 -10.36 3.99 -13.93
C TYR A 246 -9.99 3.37 -15.27
N LEU A 247 -9.94 2.03 -15.32
CA LEU A 247 -9.69 1.27 -16.54
C LEU A 247 -10.90 1.29 -17.47
N ARG A 248 -10.73 1.87 -18.67
CA ARG A 248 -11.78 2.00 -19.68
C ARG A 248 -12.36 0.63 -20.06
N GLY A 249 -13.69 0.54 -20.14
CA GLY A 249 -14.39 -0.68 -20.54
C GLY A 249 -14.32 -1.83 -19.52
N ASN A 250 -13.68 -1.64 -18.36
CA ASN A 250 -13.61 -2.68 -17.34
C ASN A 250 -14.94 -2.78 -16.57
N LYS A 251 -15.59 -3.96 -16.65
CA LYS A 251 -16.91 -4.21 -16.05
C LYS A 251 -16.96 -4.12 -14.51
N PHE A 252 -15.80 -4.10 -13.85
CA PHE A 252 -15.71 -4.05 -12.39
C PHE A 252 -15.73 -2.61 -11.86
N VAL A 253 -15.48 -1.60 -12.70
CA VAL A 253 -15.55 -0.18 -12.34
C VAL A 253 -16.90 0.14 -11.69
N SER A 254 -16.88 0.92 -10.61
CA SER A 254 -18.09 1.16 -9.80
C SER A 254 -19.11 2.06 -10.51
N VAL A 255 -18.67 3.12 -11.18
CA VAL A 255 -19.51 4.02 -11.97
C VAL A 255 -18.75 4.47 -13.21
N VAL A 256 -19.27 4.10 -14.38
CA VAL A 256 -18.67 4.46 -15.68
C VAL A 256 -19.11 5.84 -16.12
N ASP A 257 -18.17 6.66 -16.56
CA ASP A 257 -18.43 7.91 -17.27
C ASP A 257 -18.50 7.66 -18.78
N LYS A 258 -19.70 7.32 -19.26
CA LYS A 258 -19.94 6.99 -20.67
C LYS A 258 -19.62 8.13 -21.63
N LYS A 259 -19.66 9.39 -21.17
CA LYS A 259 -19.34 10.54 -22.00
C LYS A 259 -17.84 10.56 -22.27
N MET A 260 -17.03 10.47 -21.21
CA MET A 260 -15.56 10.44 -21.33
C MET A 260 -15.07 9.24 -22.13
N GLU A 261 -15.64 8.05 -21.94
CA GLU A 261 -15.24 6.87 -22.73
C GLU A 261 -15.50 7.06 -24.23
N ARG A 262 -16.61 7.70 -24.61
CA ARG A 262 -16.94 7.99 -26.02
C ARG A 262 -16.00 9.04 -26.61
N GLU A 263 -15.68 10.09 -25.85
CA GLU A 263 -14.75 11.14 -26.29
C GLU A 263 -13.34 10.57 -26.51
N MET A 264 -12.84 9.74 -25.59
CA MET A 264 -11.57 9.05 -25.77
C MET A 264 -11.57 8.11 -26.98
N ALA A 265 -12.67 7.39 -27.22
CA ALA A 265 -12.80 6.52 -28.40
C ALA A 265 -12.76 7.31 -29.71
N ALA A 266 -13.38 8.50 -29.75
CA ALA A 266 -13.33 9.39 -30.91
C ALA A 266 -11.92 9.95 -31.16
N MET A 267 -11.20 10.35 -30.11
CA MET A 267 -9.83 10.87 -30.24
C MET A 267 -8.84 9.81 -30.72
N GLY A 268 -8.95 8.56 -30.25
CA GLY A 268 -8.09 7.46 -30.67
C GLY A 268 -8.28 7.02 -32.13
N GLN A 269 -9.43 7.31 -32.74
CA GLN A 269 -9.67 7.07 -34.17
C GLN A 269 -8.99 8.09 -35.06
N ILE A 270 -8.81 9.34 -34.59
CA ILE A 270 -8.17 10.43 -35.34
C ILE A 270 -6.65 10.28 -35.37
N SER A 271 -6.03 9.64 -34.37
CA SER A 271 -4.59 9.42 -34.33
C SER A 271 -4.11 8.21 -35.17
N CYS A 272 -5.03 7.40 -35.71
CA CYS A 272 -4.72 6.24 -36.56
C CYS A 272 -5.04 6.46 -38.05
N SER A 273 -5.46 7.65 -38.44
CA SER A 273 -5.76 8.07 -39.82
C SER A 273 -4.72 9.05 -40.34
#